data_AF-A0A6C0RIP9-F1
#
_entry.id   AF-A0A6C0RIP9-F1
#
_cell.length_a   1.000
_cell.length_b   1.000
_cell.length_c   1.000
_cell.angle_alpha   90.00
_cell.angle_beta   90.00
_cell.angle_gamma   90.00
#
_symmetry.space_group_name_H-M   'P 1'
#
loop_
_entity.id
_entity.type
_entity.pdbx_description
1 polymer ?
#
loop_
_entity_poly.entity_id
_entity_poly.type
_entity_poly.pdbx_seq_one_letter_code
_entity_poly.pdbx_strand_id
1 'polypeptide(L)'
;MKTTNNVQKAITKSLAVIISLVLISITVNAQDFWRTVLENNSFSQIAMAMTDNTEASSASADASSKTDMSAYAKYAAVEAEEALDVENWMLAENNFFTTVTVATAAESSLELESWMTDESYFNGMASYFNVETEAALEVEDWMQDTDYFGVQSVDVEEETEAALEVEAWMTDAKIWKM
;
A
#
# COMPACT_ATOMS: atom_id res chain seq x y z
N MET A 1 -12.15 8.22 -59.60
CA MET A 1 -11.70 7.20 -58.62
C MET A 1 -10.37 7.62 -58.00
N LYS A 2 -10.38 8.20 -56.80
CA LYS A 2 -9.16 8.50 -55.99
C LYS A 2 -9.32 8.12 -54.50
N THR A 3 -10.50 7.70 -54.06
CA THR A 3 -10.81 7.47 -52.65
C THR A 3 -10.48 6.07 -52.16
N THR A 4 -10.61 5.04 -53.01
CA THR A 4 -10.35 3.64 -52.63
C THR A 4 -8.90 3.37 -52.26
N ASN A 5 -7.94 3.93 -53.01
CA ASN A 5 -6.51 3.76 -52.71
C ASN A 5 -6.11 4.45 -51.40
N ASN A 6 -6.72 5.60 -51.08
CA ASN A 6 -6.44 6.34 -49.84
C ASN A 6 -7.04 5.65 -48.62
N VAL A 7 -8.26 5.10 -48.74
CA VAL A 7 -8.91 4.32 -47.67
C VAL A 7 -8.15 3.02 -47.43
N GLN A 8 -7.75 2.30 -48.48
CA GLN A 8 -6.92 1.10 -48.35
C GLN A 8 -5.58 1.41 -47.69
N LYS A 9 -4.91 2.49 -48.10
CA LYS A 9 -3.64 2.94 -47.49
C LYS A 9 -3.82 3.35 -46.02
N ALA A 10 -4.95 3.95 -45.66
CA ALA A 10 -5.27 4.28 -44.27
C ALA A 10 -5.51 3.01 -43.44
N ILE A 11 -6.29 2.05 -43.95
CA ILE A 11 -6.59 0.78 -43.28
C ILE A 11 -5.31 -0.05 -43.07
N THR A 12 -4.43 -0.15 -44.08
CA THR A 12 -3.17 -0.89 -43.93
C THR A 12 -2.25 -0.23 -42.90
N LYS A 13 -2.21 1.12 -42.87
CA LYS A 13 -1.43 1.85 -41.87
C LYS A 13 -2.02 1.70 -40.47
N SER A 14 -3.34 1.75 -40.30
CA SER A 14 -3.97 1.56 -38.99
C SER A 14 -3.80 0.12 -38.48
N LEU A 15 -3.88 -0.88 -39.37
CA LEU A 15 -3.63 -2.27 -39.03
C LEU A 15 -2.18 -2.49 -38.56
N ALA A 16 -1.21 -1.89 -39.25
CA ALA A 16 0.20 -1.95 -38.84
C ALA A 16 0.43 -1.33 -37.45
N VAL A 17 -0.24 -0.20 -37.16
CA VAL A 17 -0.19 0.44 -35.83
C VAL A 17 -0.80 -0.47 -34.76
N ILE A 18 -1.96 -1.08 -35.03
CA ILE A 18 -2.61 -2.00 -34.07
C ILE A 18 -1.73 -3.23 -33.81
N ILE A 19 -1.13 -3.82 -34.84
CA ILE A 19 -0.22 -4.95 -34.69
C ILE A 19 1.01 -4.56 -33.85
N SER A 20 1.57 -3.37 -34.06
CA SER A 20 2.70 -2.89 -33.25
C SER A 20 2.31 -2.68 -31.78
N LEU A 21 1.09 -2.22 -31.52
CA LEU A 21 0.56 -2.02 -30.17
C LEU A 21 0.36 -3.35 -29.42
N VAL A 22 -0.12 -4.38 -30.13
CA VAL A 22 -0.30 -5.73 -29.59
C VAL A 22 1.05 -6.40 -29.30
N LEU A 23 2.06 -6.22 -30.15
CA LEU A 23 3.40 -6.77 -29.90
C LEU A 23 4.07 -6.14 -28.68
N ILE A 24 3.86 -4.84 -28.44
CA ILE A 24 4.32 -4.18 -27.21
C ILE A 24 3.64 -4.83 -25.99
N SER A 25 2.32 -5.06 -26.03
CA SER A 25 1.56 -5.67 -24.93
C SER A 25 1.94 -7.10 -24.53
N ILE A 26 2.59 -7.86 -25.42
CA ILE A 26 2.98 -9.25 -25.15
C ILE A 26 4.33 -9.33 -24.41
N THR A 27 5.13 -8.26 -24.43
CA THR A 27 6.38 -8.23 -23.67
C THR A 27 6.09 -8.06 -22.18
N VAL A 28 6.70 -8.90 -21.34
CA VAL A 28 6.47 -8.90 -19.87
C VAL A 28 6.81 -7.54 -19.24
N ASN A 29 7.71 -6.78 -19.85
CA ASN A 29 8.13 -5.43 -19.42
C ASN A 29 7.16 -4.30 -19.85
N ALA A 30 6.11 -4.58 -20.62
CA ALA A 30 5.14 -3.58 -21.09
C ALA A 30 3.89 -3.46 -20.20
N GLN A 31 3.82 -4.19 -19.08
CA GLN A 31 2.74 -4.04 -18.11
C GLN A 31 2.73 -2.62 -17.51
N ASP A 32 3.91 -2.04 -17.26
CA ASP A 32 4.05 -0.67 -16.74
C ASP A 32 3.88 0.39 -17.84
N PHE A 33 4.17 0.04 -19.10
CA PHE A 33 4.00 0.94 -20.24
C PHE A 33 2.55 1.42 -20.38
N TRP A 34 1.56 0.54 -20.24
CA TRP A 34 0.14 0.94 -20.30
C TRP A 34 -0.28 1.80 -19.12
N ARG A 35 0.29 1.59 -17.93
CA ARG A 35 0.05 2.43 -16.75
C ARG A 35 0.54 3.84 -17.01
N THR A 36 1.80 4.00 -17.45
CA THR A 36 2.40 5.30 -17.78
C THR A 36 1.65 6.02 -18.92
N VAL A 37 1.15 5.28 -19.90
CA VAL A 37 0.33 5.85 -20.99
C VAL A 37 -1.04 6.31 -20.46
N LEU A 38 -1.72 5.51 -19.63
CA LEU A 38 -3.03 5.85 -19.07
C LEU A 38 -2.96 7.02 -18.09
N GLU A 39 -1.93 7.08 -17.24
CA GLU A 39 -1.72 8.16 -16.27
C GLU A 39 -1.45 9.51 -16.95
N ASN A 40 -0.75 9.51 -18.10
CA ASN A 40 -0.46 10.73 -18.85
C ASN A 40 -1.53 11.11 -19.88
N ASN A 41 -2.65 10.39 -19.96
CA ASN A 41 -3.74 10.76 -20.86
C ASN A 41 -4.62 11.86 -20.23
N SER A 42 -4.93 12.88 -21.03
CA SER A 42 -5.78 14.02 -20.64
C SER A 42 -7.26 13.67 -20.38
N PHE A 43 -7.62 12.38 -20.38
CA PHE A 43 -8.98 11.90 -20.09
C PHE A 43 -9.49 12.38 -18.72
N SER A 44 -8.62 12.42 -17.71
CA SER A 44 -8.96 12.98 -16.39
C SER A 44 -9.27 14.49 -16.47
N GLN A 45 -8.52 15.24 -17.27
CA GLN A 45 -8.73 16.69 -17.44
C GLN A 45 -9.99 17.01 -18.25
N ILE A 46 -10.32 16.19 -19.25
CA ILE A 46 -11.56 16.32 -20.03
C ILE A 46 -12.78 16.01 -19.17
N ALA A 47 -12.69 15.05 -18.25
CA ALA A 47 -13.75 14.76 -17.29
C ALA A 47 -13.97 15.90 -16.27
N MET A 48 -12.90 16.53 -15.79
CA MET A 48 -13.00 17.71 -14.91
C MET A 48 -13.57 18.93 -15.65
N ALA A 49 -13.14 19.19 -16.89
CA ALA A 49 -13.61 20.34 -17.68
C ALA A 49 -15.09 20.22 -18.12
N MET A 50 -15.68 19.02 -18.18
CA MET A 50 -17.10 18.83 -18.47
C MET A 50 -18.01 19.02 -17.23
N THR A 51 -17.46 19.08 -16.02
CA THR A 51 -18.23 19.42 -14.81
C THR A 51 -18.37 20.94 -14.63
N ASP A 52 -17.42 21.73 -15.14
CA ASP A 52 -17.36 23.19 -14.94
C ASP A 52 -18.22 24.02 -15.90
N ASN A 53 -18.81 23.41 -16.94
CA ASN A 53 -19.59 24.12 -17.96
C ASN A 53 -21.11 24.01 -17.80
N THR A 54 -21.63 23.68 -16.61
CA THR A 54 -23.04 23.93 -16.33
C THR A 54 -23.18 25.37 -15.84
N GLU A 55 -23.66 26.21 -16.76
CA GLU A 55 -23.74 27.66 -16.69
C GLU A 55 -24.25 28.24 -15.37
N ALA A 56 -23.63 29.37 -15.02
CA ALA A 56 -24.08 30.33 -14.03
C ALA A 56 -25.56 30.71 -14.23
N SER A 57 -26.44 30.13 -13.43
CA SER A 57 -27.67 30.78 -13.02
C SER A 57 -27.40 31.50 -11.70
N SER A 58 -27.63 32.81 -11.68
CA SER A 58 -27.56 33.66 -10.50
C SER A 58 -28.51 33.15 -9.41
N ALA A 59 -28.00 32.30 -8.52
CA ALA A 59 -28.69 31.93 -7.30
C ALA A 59 -28.09 32.76 -6.17
N SER A 60 -28.93 33.60 -5.57
CA SER A 60 -28.66 34.25 -4.28
C SER A 60 -28.10 33.22 -3.31
N ALA A 61 -27.01 33.56 -2.63
CA ALA A 61 -26.51 32.81 -1.50
C ALA A 61 -27.54 32.84 -0.37
N ASP A 62 -28.52 31.93 -0.42
CA ASP A 62 -29.23 31.48 0.77
C ASP A 62 -28.44 30.29 1.31
N ALA A 63 -27.65 30.56 2.35
CA ALA A 63 -26.90 29.56 3.08
C ALA A 63 -27.86 28.69 3.89
N SER A 64 -28.53 27.76 3.21
CA SER A 64 -29.26 26.68 3.83
C SER A 64 -29.12 25.41 3.00
N SER A 65 -27.88 25.01 2.70
CA SER A 65 -27.61 23.59 2.45
C SER A 65 -27.72 22.87 3.78
N LYS A 66 -28.96 22.57 4.21
CA LYS A 66 -29.16 21.44 5.10
C LYS A 66 -28.68 20.23 4.32
N THR A 67 -27.42 19.84 4.55
CA THR A 67 -26.89 18.57 4.07
C THR A 67 -27.89 17.55 4.54
N ASP A 68 -28.67 17.00 3.62
CA ASP A 68 -29.75 16.08 3.93
C ASP A 68 -29.06 14.78 4.37
N MET A 69 -28.73 14.71 5.66
CA MET A 69 -28.07 13.57 6.31
C MET A 69 -28.86 12.27 6.08
N SER A 70 -30.14 12.41 5.69
CA SER A 70 -31.02 11.33 5.25
C SER A 70 -30.53 10.60 3.98
N ALA A 71 -29.80 11.27 3.08
CA ALA A 71 -29.28 10.66 1.85
C ALA A 71 -28.24 9.57 2.12
N TYR A 72 -27.49 9.70 3.23
CA TYR A 72 -26.49 8.72 3.65
C TYR A 72 -27.02 7.70 4.67
N ALA A 73 -28.23 7.88 5.20
CA ALA A 73 -28.84 6.97 6.16
C ALA A 73 -29.00 5.55 5.59
N LYS A 74 -29.16 5.41 4.27
CA LYS A 74 -29.20 4.11 3.59
C LYS A 74 -27.88 3.32 3.69
N TYR A 75 -26.73 4.01 3.76
CA TYR A 75 -25.41 3.38 3.91
C TYR A 75 -25.03 3.12 5.37
N ALA A 76 -25.79 3.68 6.33
CA ALA A 76 -25.61 3.46 7.77
C ALA A 76 -26.48 2.30 8.29
N ALA A 77 -27.24 1.63 7.41
CA ALA A 77 -27.95 0.41 7.78
C ALA A 77 -26.93 -0.68 8.11
N VAL A 78 -26.90 -1.11 9.37
CA VAL A 78 -26.14 -2.29 9.78
C VAL A 78 -26.82 -3.49 9.13
N GLU A 79 -26.18 -4.07 8.11
CA GLU A 79 -26.60 -5.35 7.57
C GLU A 79 -26.30 -6.42 8.61
N ALA A 80 -27.35 -6.88 9.30
CA ALA A 80 -27.28 -8.04 10.15
C ALA A 80 -27.39 -9.28 9.24
N GLU A 81 -26.24 -9.82 8.84
CA GLU A 81 -26.19 -11.14 8.22
C GLU A 81 -26.55 -12.21 9.27
N GLU A 82 -27.22 -13.28 8.82
CA GLU A 82 -27.49 -14.44 9.67
C GLU A 82 -26.18 -15.04 10.18
N ALA A 83 -26.21 -15.60 11.40
CA ALA A 83 -25.04 -16.26 11.96
C ALA A 83 -24.62 -17.43 11.06
N LEU A 84 -23.34 -17.47 10.68
CA LEU A 84 -22.82 -18.53 9.84
C LEU A 84 -22.76 -19.83 10.64
N ASP A 85 -23.57 -20.81 10.26
CA ASP A 85 -23.56 -22.14 10.85
C ASP A 85 -22.33 -22.94 10.38
N VAL A 86 -21.68 -23.64 11.32
CA VAL A 86 -20.56 -24.54 11.00
C VAL A 86 -21.12 -25.90 10.60
N GLU A 87 -20.97 -26.23 9.32
CA GLU A 87 -21.43 -27.51 8.78
C GLU A 87 -20.40 -28.63 9.01
N ASN A 88 -20.85 -29.89 9.10
CA ASN A 88 -19.97 -31.04 9.41
C ASN A 88 -18.76 -31.20 8.49
N TRP A 89 -18.86 -30.80 7.23
CA TRP A 89 -17.73 -30.87 6.29
C TRP A 89 -16.63 -29.87 6.63
N MET A 90 -16.96 -28.75 7.30
CA MET A 90 -16.00 -27.73 7.76
C MET A 90 -15.18 -28.20 8.97
N LEU A 91 -15.60 -29.29 9.60
CA LEU A 91 -14.91 -29.92 10.73
C LEU A 91 -14.13 -31.18 10.32
N ALA A 92 -14.26 -31.61 9.07
CA ALA A 92 -13.60 -32.82 8.60
C ALA A 92 -12.12 -32.54 8.35
N GLU A 93 -11.26 -32.85 9.33
CA GLU A 93 -9.80 -32.62 9.28
C GLU A 93 -9.13 -33.14 8.00
N ASN A 94 -9.62 -34.28 7.46
CA ASN A 94 -9.14 -34.86 6.20
C ASN A 94 -9.34 -33.95 4.98
N ASN A 95 -10.26 -32.98 5.05
CA ASN A 95 -10.49 -32.00 3.98
C ASN A 95 -9.45 -30.85 4.03
N PHE A 96 -8.75 -30.69 5.15
CA PHE A 96 -7.83 -29.56 5.38
C PHE A 96 -6.36 -30.00 5.41
N PHE A 97 -6.08 -31.26 5.75
CA PHE A 97 -4.72 -31.76 5.89
C PHE A 97 -4.48 -32.99 5.02
N THR A 98 -3.60 -32.84 4.03
CA THR A 98 -2.83 -33.98 3.49
C THR A 98 -1.74 -34.28 4.50
N THR A 99 -1.84 -35.42 5.19
CA THR A 99 -0.81 -35.86 6.12
C THR A 99 0.43 -36.25 5.31
N VAL A 100 1.51 -35.46 5.44
CA VAL A 100 2.83 -35.84 4.94
C VAL A 100 3.47 -36.72 6.00
N THR A 101 3.50 -38.02 5.76
CA THR A 101 4.27 -38.96 6.58
C THR A 101 5.75 -38.80 6.24
N VAL A 102 6.45 -37.96 7.01
CA VAL A 102 7.91 -37.91 6.97
C VAL A 102 8.43 -39.18 7.64
N ALA A 103 8.84 -40.15 6.84
CA ALA A 103 9.56 -41.31 7.34
C ALA A 103 10.84 -40.81 8.01
N THR A 104 11.02 -41.08 9.29
CA THR A 104 12.30 -40.90 9.98
C THR A 104 13.27 -41.96 9.48
N ALA A 105 13.85 -41.73 8.31
CA ALA A 105 15.08 -42.41 7.93
C ALA A 105 16.19 -41.84 8.83
N ALA A 106 16.77 -42.70 9.67
CA ALA A 106 18.04 -42.37 10.32
C ALA A 106 19.11 -42.39 9.22
N GLU A 107 19.28 -41.27 8.54
CA GLU A 107 20.37 -41.09 7.60
C GLU A 107 21.70 -41.18 8.36
N SER A 108 22.69 -41.82 7.76
CA SER A 108 24.06 -41.82 8.29
C SER A 108 24.54 -40.39 8.47
N SER A 109 25.30 -40.13 9.53
CA SER A 109 25.93 -38.81 9.74
C SER A 109 26.71 -38.41 8.48
N LEU A 110 26.39 -37.24 7.93
CA LEU A 110 27.10 -36.71 6.77
C LEU A 110 28.57 -36.49 7.15
N GLU A 111 29.46 -37.08 6.36
CA GLU A 111 30.90 -36.84 6.45
C GLU A 111 31.28 -35.68 5.53
N LEU A 112 32.19 -34.82 5.98
CA LEU A 112 32.75 -33.78 5.11
C LEU A 112 33.81 -34.40 4.21
N GLU A 113 33.61 -34.30 2.90
CA GLU A 113 34.57 -34.74 1.90
C GLU A 113 35.74 -33.73 1.79
N SER A 114 36.93 -34.18 1.39
CA SER A 114 38.15 -33.34 1.40
C SER A 114 38.04 -32.07 0.55
N TRP A 115 37.21 -32.06 -0.48
CA TRP A 115 36.99 -30.86 -1.30
C TRP A 115 36.12 -29.81 -0.59
N MET A 116 35.25 -30.20 0.36
CA MET A 116 34.35 -29.29 1.09
C MET A 116 35.09 -28.41 2.11
N THR A 117 36.33 -28.77 2.45
CA THR A 117 37.17 -28.05 3.41
C THR A 117 38.41 -27.43 2.77
N ASP A 118 38.62 -27.65 1.47
CA ASP A 118 39.75 -27.11 0.74
C ASP A 118 39.40 -25.70 0.22
N GLU A 119 39.93 -24.70 0.94
CA GLU A 119 39.77 -23.28 0.65
C GLU A 119 40.11 -22.90 -0.80
N SER A 120 40.98 -23.66 -1.49
CA SER A 120 41.34 -23.40 -2.88
C SER A 120 40.15 -23.47 -3.84
N TYR A 121 39.11 -24.26 -3.52
CA TYR A 121 37.87 -24.32 -4.29
C TYR A 121 36.91 -23.14 -4.02
N PHE A 122 37.07 -22.46 -2.88
CA PHE A 122 36.18 -21.37 -2.44
C PHE A 122 36.81 -19.98 -2.59
N ASN A 123 38.14 -19.91 -2.71
CA ASN A 123 38.91 -18.66 -2.83
C ASN A 123 38.69 -17.93 -4.18
N GLY A 124 38.02 -18.56 -5.16
CA GLY A 124 37.70 -17.90 -6.43
C GLY A 124 36.87 -16.62 -6.27
N MET A 125 36.02 -16.54 -5.23
CA MET A 125 35.18 -15.36 -4.97
C MET A 125 35.80 -14.37 -3.97
N ALA A 126 36.78 -14.78 -3.16
CA ALA A 126 37.37 -13.93 -2.12
C ALA A 126 38.07 -12.68 -2.70
N SER A 127 38.57 -12.77 -3.95
CA SER A 127 39.12 -11.62 -4.68
C SER A 127 38.07 -10.58 -5.11
N TYR A 128 36.78 -10.94 -5.19
CA TYR A 128 35.68 -10.02 -5.50
C TYR A 128 35.17 -9.29 -4.26
N PHE A 129 35.45 -9.80 -3.07
CA PHE A 129 35.24 -9.09 -1.81
C PHE A 129 36.50 -8.31 -1.46
N ASN A 130 36.82 -7.28 -2.25
CA ASN A 130 37.52 -6.16 -1.64
C ASN A 130 36.60 -5.66 -0.54
N VAL A 131 37.01 -5.86 0.72
CA VAL A 131 36.49 -5.05 1.82
C VAL A 131 36.96 -3.64 1.49
N GLU A 132 36.10 -2.90 0.79
CA GLU A 132 36.22 -1.45 0.66
C GLU A 132 36.21 -0.92 2.09
N THR A 133 37.39 -0.64 2.60
CA THR A 133 37.55 0.02 3.90
C THR A 133 37.31 1.50 3.63
N GLU A 134 36.03 1.86 3.57
CA GLU A 134 35.64 3.27 3.56
C GLU A 134 36.11 3.90 4.88
N ALA A 135 36.52 5.17 4.82
CA ALA A 135 36.87 5.91 6.02
C ALA A 135 35.69 5.91 7.00
N ALA A 136 35.97 5.87 8.31
CA ALA A 136 34.92 6.01 9.31
C ALA A 136 34.15 7.31 9.06
N LEU A 137 32.81 7.22 9.05
CA LEU A 137 31.97 8.38 8.82
C LEU A 137 32.24 9.44 9.91
N GLU A 138 32.71 10.61 9.51
CA GLU A 138 32.94 11.73 10.44
C GLU A 138 31.63 12.51 10.62
N VAL A 139 31.33 12.91 11.86
CA VAL A 139 30.18 13.78 12.14
C VAL A 139 30.61 15.22 11.85
N GLU A 140 30.08 15.79 10.78
CA GLU A 140 30.35 17.17 10.36
C GLU A 140 29.60 18.17 11.26
N ASP A 141 30.09 19.42 11.38
CA ASP A 141 29.53 20.43 12.29
C ASP A 141 28.03 20.69 12.08
N TRP A 142 27.57 20.68 10.82
CA TRP A 142 26.15 20.88 10.50
C TRP A 142 25.26 19.72 10.99
N MET A 143 25.80 18.50 11.14
CA MET A 143 25.04 17.33 11.63
C MET A 143 24.73 17.42 13.13
N GLN A 144 25.40 18.33 13.85
CA GLN A 144 25.18 18.58 15.27
C GLN A 144 24.27 19.78 15.52
N ASP A 145 23.96 20.56 14.49
CA ASP A 145 23.14 21.74 14.60
C ASP A 145 21.66 21.39 14.37
N THR A 146 20.91 21.40 15.46
CA THR A 146 19.48 21.08 15.50
C THR A 146 18.61 21.99 14.64
N ASP A 147 19.11 23.19 14.29
CA ASP A 147 18.39 24.14 13.44
C ASP A 147 18.22 23.60 12.01
N TYR A 148 19.15 22.76 11.53
CA TYR A 148 19.02 22.09 10.22
C TYR A 148 18.01 20.96 10.19
N PHE A 149 17.62 20.43 11.35
CA PHE A 149 16.74 19.26 11.46
C PHE A 149 15.28 19.64 11.72
N GLY A 150 14.95 20.93 11.73
CA GLY A 150 13.58 21.41 11.91
C GLY A 150 12.95 20.92 13.20
N VAL A 151 13.76 20.70 14.25
CA VAL A 151 13.29 20.23 15.55
C VAL A 151 12.35 21.28 16.13
N GLN A 152 11.06 20.99 16.05
CA GLN A 152 10.04 21.79 16.72
C GLN A 152 10.24 21.52 18.20
N SER A 153 10.74 22.51 18.95
CA SER A 153 10.88 22.42 20.39
C SER A 153 9.50 22.16 20.98
N VAL A 154 9.31 20.97 21.57
CA VAL A 154 8.14 20.69 22.38
C VAL A 154 8.44 21.28 23.75
N ASP A 155 7.91 22.46 24.03
CA ASP A 155 7.85 22.99 25.38
C ASP A 155 6.90 22.09 26.18
N VAL A 156 7.48 21.18 26.96
CA VAL A 156 6.73 20.42 27.96
C VAL A 156 6.55 21.36 29.15
N GLU A 157 5.43 22.08 29.18
CA GLU A 157 5.01 22.74 30.41
C GLU A 157 4.70 21.64 31.44
N GLU A 158 5.41 21.63 32.58
CA GLU A 158 4.97 20.85 33.73
C GLU A 158 3.62 21.42 34.18
N GLU A 159 2.54 20.77 33.78
CA GLU A 159 1.20 20.99 34.33
C GLU A 159 1.26 20.76 35.84
N THR A 160 1.40 21.84 36.62
CA THR A 160 1.20 21.80 38.07
C THR A 160 -0.29 21.76 38.34
N GLU A 161 -0.91 20.59 38.19
CA GLU A 161 -2.28 20.39 38.67
C GLU A 161 -2.28 20.52 40.21
N ALA A 162 -3.30 21.20 40.73
CA ALA A 162 -3.50 21.29 42.17
C ALA A 162 -3.66 19.87 42.76
N ALA A 163 -3.07 19.62 43.93
CA ALA A 163 -3.20 18.33 44.60
C ALA A 163 -4.70 18.00 44.80
N LEU A 164 -5.11 16.79 44.40
CA LEU A 164 -6.50 16.34 44.55
C LEU A 164 -6.92 16.39 46.02
N GLU A 165 -7.93 17.19 46.31
CA GLU A 165 -8.55 17.24 47.63
C GLU A 165 -9.76 16.30 47.68
N VAL A 166 -9.89 15.57 48.79
CA VAL A 166 -11.09 14.75 49.04
C VAL A 166 -12.20 15.67 49.52
N GLU A 167 -13.11 16.00 48.62
CA GLU A 167 -14.30 16.77 48.93
C GLU A 167 -15.30 15.94 49.75
N ALA A 168 -16.07 16.60 50.63
CA ALA A 168 -16.94 15.94 51.61
C ALA A 168 -17.93 14.93 50.99
N TRP A 169 -18.39 15.18 49.77
CA TRP A 169 -19.32 14.29 49.07
C TRP A 169 -18.68 12.95 48.65
N MET A 170 -17.37 12.90 48.43
CA MET A 170 -16.65 11.68 48.05
C MET A 170 -16.61 10.65 49.19
N THR A 171 -16.86 11.09 50.43
CA THR A 171 -16.84 10.24 51.63
C THR A 171 -18.21 10.06 52.31
N ASP A 172 -19.25 10.75 51.84
CA ASP A 172 -20.57 10.66 52.47
C ASP A 172 -21.32 9.41 52.01
N ALA A 173 -21.29 8.35 52.82
CA ALA A 173 -21.98 7.08 52.56
C ALA A 173 -23.47 7.26 52.20
N LYS A 174 -24.15 8.31 52.71
CA LYS A 174 -25.54 8.60 52.36
C LYS A 174 -25.71 9.00 50.90
N ILE A 175 -24.72 9.69 50.33
CA ILE A 175 -24.72 10.11 48.91
C ILE A 175 -24.49 8.89 48.02
N TRP A 176 -23.61 7.96 48.43
CA TRP A 176 -23.26 6.76 47.68
C TRP A 176 -24.24 5.59 47.85
N LYS A 177 -25.26 5.75 48.71
CA LYS A 177 -26.24 4.71 49.06
C LYS A 177 -25.56 3.39 49.47
N MET A 178 -24.43 3.50 50.16
CA MET A 178 -23.72 2.39 50.79
C MET A 178 -24.16 2.23 52.25
#